data_AF-A0A9X5X510-F1
#
_entry.id   AF-A0A9X5X510-F1
#
_cell.length_a   1.000
_cell.length_b   1.000
_cell.length_c   1.000
_cell.angle_alpha   90.00
_cell.angle_beta   90.00
_cell.angle_gamma   90.00
#
_symmetry.space_group_name_H-M   'P 1'
#
loop_
_entity.id
_entity.type
_entity.pdbx_description
1 polymer ?
#
loop_
_entity_poly.entity_id
_entity_poly.type
_entity_poly.pdbx_seq_one_letter_code
_entity_poly.pdbx_strand_id
1 'polypeptide(L)'
;VRAASWTGNVVVGSGTETSAFPCYLWKDVNSGIIVYFKLTAAQAAAAHTLRIGVTTAYANGRPQIVVNDAWTSAVPSPPTQPSTRSLTVGSYRGNNYTFTYSVPASAWLTDTSAYNTLKIYVASGSGSTSFLSAGTSVDAVDLLS
;
A
#
# COMPACT_ATOMS: atom_id res chain seq x y z
N VAL A 1 -9.77 19.36 -13.77
CA VAL A 1 -9.94 19.32 -12.29
C VAL A 1 -8.57 19.23 -11.62
N ARG A 2 -8.43 19.78 -10.41
CA ARG A 2 -7.17 19.74 -9.63
C ARG A 2 -7.11 18.44 -8.82
N ALA A 3 -5.92 18.04 -8.38
CA ALA A 3 -5.77 16.87 -7.52
C ALA A 3 -6.54 17.06 -6.20
N ALA A 4 -7.16 15.98 -5.70
CA ALA A 4 -7.74 15.91 -4.37
C ALA A 4 -6.63 15.74 -3.30
N SER A 5 -7.02 15.66 -2.03
CA SER A 5 -6.09 15.33 -0.94
C SER A 5 -5.41 13.98 -1.17
N TRP A 6 -4.10 13.90 -0.93
CA TRP A 6 -3.30 12.67 -1.03
C TRP A 6 -3.36 11.81 0.25
N THR A 7 -3.87 12.39 1.35
CA THR A 7 -3.99 11.76 2.66
C THR A 7 -5.44 11.50 3.01
N GLY A 8 -5.69 10.45 3.79
CA GLY A 8 -7.01 10.06 4.28
C GLY A 8 -7.02 8.59 4.67
N ASN A 9 -8.17 8.11 5.14
CA ASN A 9 -8.41 6.71 5.44
C ASN A 9 -9.23 6.07 4.31
N VAL A 10 -8.94 4.82 4.01
CA VAL A 10 -9.74 4.01 3.08
C VAL A 10 -10.52 2.99 3.88
N VAL A 11 -11.83 2.93 3.71
CA VAL A 11 -12.68 1.94 4.38
C VAL A 11 -13.32 1.05 3.33
N VAL A 12 -12.95 -0.23 3.32
CA VAL A 12 -13.49 -1.23 2.40
C VAL A 12 -14.95 -1.52 2.76
N GLY A 13 -15.83 -1.45 1.77
CA GLY A 13 -17.27 -1.55 1.90
C GLY A 13 -17.98 -0.21 2.14
N SER A 14 -17.28 0.93 2.10
CA SER A 14 -17.88 2.26 2.27
C SER A 14 -18.52 2.82 1.00
N GLY A 15 -18.15 2.30 -0.18
CA GLY A 15 -18.57 2.84 -1.48
C GLY A 15 -17.79 4.08 -1.95
N THR A 16 -16.74 4.46 -1.22
CA THR A 16 -15.86 5.60 -1.56
C THR A 16 -14.43 5.20 -1.87
N GLU A 17 -14.14 3.89 -1.95
CA GLU A 17 -12.78 3.34 -2.07
C GLU A 17 -12.06 3.86 -3.30
N THR A 18 -12.74 3.97 -4.43
CA THR A 18 -12.18 4.45 -5.70
C THR A 18 -11.70 5.90 -5.63
N SER A 19 -12.38 6.75 -4.85
CA SER A 19 -12.00 8.16 -4.68
C SER A 19 -11.13 8.40 -3.45
N ALA A 20 -11.15 7.49 -2.47
CA ALA A 20 -10.40 7.59 -1.22
C ALA A 20 -8.98 7.00 -1.33
N PHE A 21 -8.78 5.95 -2.11
CA PHE A 21 -7.46 5.32 -2.25
C PHE A 21 -6.58 6.14 -3.23
N PRO A 22 -5.41 6.66 -2.79
CA PRO A 22 -4.56 7.48 -3.64
C PRO A 22 -3.91 6.62 -4.72
N CYS A 23 -3.86 7.11 -5.95
CA CYS A 23 -3.21 6.39 -7.05
C CYS A 23 -1.71 6.23 -6.83
N TYR A 24 -1.06 7.15 -6.11
CA TYR A 24 0.37 7.14 -5.81
C TYR A 24 0.61 7.23 -4.30
N LEU A 25 1.66 6.54 -3.85
CA LEU A 25 2.17 6.62 -2.48
C LEU A 25 3.58 7.23 -2.51
N TRP A 26 3.86 8.21 -1.65
CA TRP A 26 5.18 8.81 -1.45
C TRP A 26 5.58 8.78 0.02
N LYS A 27 6.88 8.57 0.25
CA LYS A 27 7.50 8.49 1.57
C LYS A 27 7.21 9.72 2.44
N ASP A 28 7.29 10.92 1.87
CA ASP A 28 7.18 12.17 2.62
C ASP A 28 5.83 12.89 2.44
N VAL A 29 4.83 12.24 1.81
CA VAL A 29 3.51 12.86 1.55
C VAL A 29 2.38 12.10 2.23
N ASN A 30 2.27 10.80 1.97
CA ASN A 30 1.12 10.00 2.41
C ASN A 30 1.51 8.57 2.84
N SER A 31 2.80 8.36 3.15
CA SER A 31 3.28 7.12 3.74
C SER A 31 2.59 6.86 5.07
N GLY A 32 2.13 5.62 5.28
CA GLY A 32 1.34 5.24 6.45
C GLY A 32 -0.17 5.40 6.26
N ILE A 33 -0.65 5.48 5.01
CA ILE A 33 -2.08 5.41 4.73
C ILE A 33 -2.70 4.15 5.35
N ILE A 34 -3.90 4.30 5.89
CA ILE A 34 -4.61 3.23 6.60
C ILE A 34 -5.80 2.75 5.76
N VAL A 35 -5.82 1.44 5.51
CA VAL A 35 -6.96 0.73 4.93
C VAL A 35 -7.65 -0.06 6.03
N TYR A 36 -8.94 0.19 6.22
CA TYR A 36 -9.80 -0.49 7.18
C TYR A 36 -10.66 -1.51 6.46
N PHE A 37 -10.69 -2.73 6.95
CA PHE A 37 -11.52 -3.80 6.40
C PHE A 37 -11.94 -4.77 7.51
N LYS A 38 -13.04 -5.50 7.29
CA LYS A 38 -13.49 -6.56 8.20
C LYS A 38 -13.23 -7.92 7.58
N LEU A 39 -12.94 -8.90 8.44
CA LEU A 39 -12.85 -10.30 8.07
C LEU A 39 -13.96 -11.06 8.77
N THR A 40 -14.50 -12.08 8.09
CA THR A 40 -15.31 -13.11 8.74
C THR A 40 -14.43 -13.94 9.68
N ALA A 41 -15.05 -14.67 10.61
CA ALA A 41 -14.31 -15.55 11.53
C ALA A 41 -13.48 -16.61 10.77
N ALA A 42 -14.00 -17.15 9.66
CA ALA A 42 -13.29 -18.12 8.84
C ALA A 42 -12.06 -17.52 8.14
N GLN A 43 -12.16 -16.27 7.66
CA GLN A 43 -11.02 -15.55 7.08
C GLN A 43 -9.97 -15.22 8.16
N ALA A 44 -10.40 -14.68 9.30
CA ALA A 44 -9.48 -14.33 10.40
C ALA A 44 -8.73 -15.54 10.99
N ALA A 45 -9.28 -16.76 10.84
CA ALA A 45 -8.62 -17.99 11.29
C ALA A 45 -7.51 -18.49 10.33
N ALA A 46 -7.35 -17.89 9.15
CA ALA A 46 -6.40 -18.33 8.13
C ALA A 46 -5.24 -17.33 7.96
N ALA A 47 -4.08 -17.83 7.55
CA ALA A 47 -3.05 -16.98 6.99
C ALA A 47 -3.50 -16.50 5.61
N HIS A 48 -3.07 -15.30 5.20
CA HIS A 48 -3.40 -14.76 3.89
C HIS A 48 -2.16 -14.31 3.13
N THR A 49 -2.30 -14.25 1.81
CA THR A 49 -1.35 -13.58 0.95
C THR A 49 -1.90 -12.21 0.56
N LEU A 50 -1.31 -11.13 1.09
CA LEU A 50 -1.58 -9.78 0.60
C LEU A 50 -0.71 -9.53 -0.63
N ARG A 51 -1.28 -8.92 -1.67
CA ARG A 51 -0.55 -8.45 -2.84
C ARG A 51 -0.76 -6.95 -3.03
N ILE A 52 0.33 -6.24 -3.34
CA ILE A 52 0.27 -4.85 -3.81
C ILE A 52 0.92 -4.84 -5.19
N GLY A 53 0.07 -4.73 -6.21
CA GLY A 53 0.48 -4.49 -7.59
C GLY A 53 0.86 -3.02 -7.75
N VAL A 54 1.98 -2.75 -8.41
CA VAL A 54 2.43 -1.41 -8.75
C VAL A 54 2.74 -1.31 -10.24
N THR A 55 2.48 -0.14 -10.82
CA THR A 55 2.75 0.10 -12.23
C THR A 55 4.12 0.74 -12.47
N THR A 56 4.66 1.43 -11.47
CA THR A 56 6.02 1.99 -11.47
C THR A 56 6.48 2.31 -10.05
N ALA A 57 7.78 2.41 -9.83
CA ALA A 57 8.36 2.98 -8.62
C ALA A 57 9.43 4.02 -8.96
N TYR A 58 9.41 5.14 -8.24
CA TYR A 58 10.38 6.21 -8.29
C TYR A 58 11.30 6.15 -7.07
N ALA A 59 12.60 6.36 -7.30
CA ALA A 59 13.65 6.27 -6.28
C ALA A 59 13.52 5.01 -5.40
N ASN A 60 13.24 3.88 -6.04
CA ASN A 60 13.08 2.56 -5.42
C ASN A 60 11.97 2.49 -4.36
N GLY A 61 10.94 3.34 -4.43
CA GLY A 61 9.81 3.29 -3.49
C GLY A 61 9.11 1.94 -3.52
N ARG A 62 9.05 1.24 -2.39
CA ARG A 62 8.34 -0.04 -2.26
C ARG A 62 7.47 -0.06 -1.00
N PRO A 63 6.29 -0.70 -1.05
CA PRO A 63 5.41 -0.77 0.09
C PRO A 63 5.99 -1.68 1.17
N GLN A 64 6.00 -1.22 2.42
CA GLN A 64 6.13 -2.05 3.61
C GLN A 64 4.82 -1.95 4.38
N ILE A 65 4.32 -3.06 4.91
CA ILE A 65 3.00 -3.10 5.51
C ILE A 65 3.05 -3.39 7.01
N VAL A 66 2.10 -2.83 7.74
CA VAL A 66 1.82 -3.14 9.14
C VAL A 66 0.35 -3.52 9.25
N VAL A 67 0.08 -4.65 9.89
CA VAL A 67 -1.27 -5.15 10.14
C VAL A 67 -1.56 -5.07 11.63
N ASN A 68 -2.64 -4.37 11.99
CA ASN A 68 -3.17 -4.23 13.36
C ASN A 68 -2.14 -3.77 14.40
N ASP A 69 -1.08 -3.08 14.00
CA ASP A 69 0.08 -2.73 14.84
C ASP A 69 0.76 -3.92 15.53
N ALA A 70 0.36 -5.15 15.18
CA ALA A 70 0.80 -6.40 15.80
C ALA A 70 1.82 -7.13 14.91
N TRP A 71 1.73 -6.96 13.60
CA TRP A 71 2.63 -7.61 12.64
C TRP A 71 3.14 -6.60 11.61
N THR A 72 4.46 -6.59 11.40
CA THR A 72 5.12 -5.76 10.39
C THR A 72 5.84 -6.67 9.40
N SER A 73 5.66 -6.42 8.10
CA SER A 73 6.39 -7.17 7.08
C SER A 73 7.88 -6.82 7.09
N ALA A 74 8.71 -7.74 6.58
CA ALA A 74 10.05 -7.36 6.13
C ALA A 74 9.95 -6.25 5.06
N VAL A 75 11.00 -5.43 4.94
CA VAL A 75 11.11 -4.43 3.87
C VAL A 75 11.37 -5.18 2.55
N PRO A 76 10.53 -5.04 1.52
CA PRO A 76 10.79 -5.73 0.25
C PRO A 76 12.04 -5.21 -0.45
N SER A 77 12.64 -6.08 -1.27
CA SER A 77 13.67 -5.68 -2.23
C SER A 77 13.11 -4.65 -3.22
N PRO A 78 13.93 -3.70 -3.69
CA PRO A 78 13.49 -2.72 -4.68
C PRO A 78 13.20 -3.40 -6.03
N PRO A 79 12.11 -3.01 -6.74
CA PRO A 79 11.83 -3.52 -8.08
C PRO A 79 12.73 -2.83 -9.11
N THR A 80 13.07 -3.52 -10.19
CA THR A 80 13.77 -2.90 -11.34
C THR A 80 12.84 -1.91 -12.04
N GLN A 81 13.24 -0.64 -12.15
CA GLN A 81 12.42 0.43 -12.73
C GLN A 81 13.26 1.39 -13.59
N PRO A 82 12.61 2.17 -14.48
CA PRO A 82 13.25 3.32 -15.13
C PRO A 82 13.85 4.30 -14.10
N SER A 83 14.98 4.92 -14.46
CA SER A 83 15.74 5.82 -13.57
C SER A 83 15.32 7.30 -13.64
N THR A 84 14.32 7.62 -14.47
CA THR A 84 13.81 8.99 -14.68
C THR A 84 12.60 9.28 -13.78
N ARG A 85 12.19 10.55 -13.70
CA ARG A 85 10.95 10.92 -13.00
C ARG A 85 9.74 10.27 -13.69
N SER A 86 8.78 9.82 -12.90
CA SER A 86 7.50 9.25 -13.36
C SER A 86 6.30 9.99 -12.74
N LEU A 87 6.08 9.81 -11.44
CA LEU A 87 4.88 10.24 -10.70
C LEU A 87 4.57 11.74 -10.77
N THR A 88 5.57 12.58 -11.05
CA THR A 88 5.47 14.05 -11.13
C THR A 88 5.46 14.60 -12.55
N VAL A 89 5.52 13.74 -13.58
CA VAL A 89 5.57 14.15 -14.99
C VAL A 89 4.48 13.48 -15.82
N GLY A 90 3.38 13.10 -15.17
CA GLY A 90 2.21 12.51 -15.84
C GLY A 90 2.39 11.06 -16.30
N SER A 91 3.46 10.38 -15.87
CA SER A 91 3.67 8.96 -16.17
C SER A 91 3.40 8.08 -14.96
N TYR A 92 2.63 7.02 -15.18
CA TYR A 92 2.43 5.91 -14.24
C TYR A 92 3.02 4.60 -14.77
N ARG A 93 3.64 4.60 -15.95
CA ARG A 93 4.12 3.37 -16.61
C ARG A 93 5.60 3.15 -16.37
N GLY A 94 5.91 2.02 -15.77
CA GLY A 94 7.25 1.45 -15.65
C GLY A 94 7.18 -0.05 -15.85
N ASN A 95 8.02 -0.78 -15.13
CA ASN A 95 7.98 -2.23 -15.12
C ASN A 95 6.97 -2.65 -14.06
N ASN A 96 5.75 -3.02 -14.47
CA ASN A 96 4.75 -3.52 -13.51
C ASN A 96 5.38 -4.56 -12.57
N TYR A 97 5.06 -4.48 -11.29
CA TYR A 97 5.63 -5.37 -10.27
C TYR A 97 4.61 -5.67 -9.19
N THR A 98 4.62 -6.88 -8.65
CA THR A 98 3.73 -7.27 -7.56
C THR A 98 4.55 -7.59 -6.33
N PHE A 99 4.32 -6.84 -5.26
CA PHE A 99 4.82 -7.19 -3.93
C PHE A 99 3.86 -8.15 -3.27
N THR A 100 4.40 -9.20 -2.66
CA THR A 100 3.63 -10.27 -2.02
C THR A 100 4.05 -10.40 -0.57
N TYR A 101 3.06 -10.52 0.33
CA TYR A 101 3.28 -10.59 1.77
C TYR A 101 2.48 -11.76 2.35
N SER A 102 3.17 -12.70 3.01
CA SER A 102 2.53 -13.76 3.77
C SER A 102 2.20 -13.25 5.17
N VAL A 103 0.93 -12.96 5.42
CA VAL A 103 0.44 -12.44 6.70
C VAL A 103 -0.10 -13.62 7.53
N PRO A 104 0.45 -13.88 8.73
CA PRO A 104 0.02 -15.02 9.55
C PRO A 104 -1.38 -14.79 10.12
N ALA A 105 -2.11 -15.87 10.41
CA ALA A 105 -3.44 -15.81 11.02
C ALA A 105 -3.46 -15.01 12.34
N SER A 106 -2.36 -15.11 13.12
CA SER A 106 -2.20 -14.39 14.39
C SER A 106 -2.12 -12.87 14.27
N ALA A 107 -1.97 -12.34 13.05
CA ALA A 107 -2.00 -10.90 12.81
C ALA A 107 -3.45 -10.35 12.73
N TRP A 108 -4.45 -11.20 12.52
CA TRP A 108 -5.84 -10.76 12.34
C TRP A 108 -6.56 -10.59 13.68
N LEU A 109 -7.47 -9.62 13.72
CA LEU A 109 -8.42 -9.51 14.82
C LEU A 109 -9.42 -10.66 14.75
N THR A 110 -9.64 -11.32 15.88
CA THR A 110 -10.65 -12.38 16.02
C THR A 110 -12.06 -11.82 16.29
N ASP A 111 -12.15 -10.58 16.80
CA ASP A 111 -13.41 -9.84 16.89
C ASP A 111 -13.85 -9.37 15.49
N THR A 112 -14.84 -10.06 14.93
CA THR A 112 -15.38 -9.78 13.59
C THR A 112 -16.17 -8.48 13.50
N SER A 113 -16.50 -7.86 14.64
CA SER A 113 -17.14 -6.55 14.68
C SER A 113 -16.14 -5.40 14.50
N ALA A 114 -14.86 -5.64 14.81
CA ALA A 114 -13.78 -4.67 14.70
C ALA A 114 -13.22 -4.59 13.27
N TYR A 115 -12.68 -3.43 12.91
CA TYR A 115 -11.92 -3.27 11.67
C TYR A 115 -10.48 -3.74 11.88
N ASN A 116 -10.00 -4.61 10.99
CA ASN A 116 -8.58 -4.77 10.79
C ASN A 116 -8.02 -3.51 10.13
N THR A 117 -6.77 -3.19 10.46
CA THR A 117 -6.03 -2.07 9.88
C THR A 117 -4.83 -2.58 9.10
N LEU A 118 -4.71 -2.12 7.86
CA LEU A 118 -3.52 -2.28 7.03
C LEU A 118 -2.91 -0.89 6.82
N LYS A 119 -1.73 -0.66 7.40
CA LYS A 119 -0.94 0.55 7.15
C LYS A 119 0.07 0.28 6.06
N ILE A 120 0.11 1.13 5.03
CA ILE A 120 1.03 0.98 3.90
C ILE A 120 2.04 2.12 3.92
N TYR A 121 3.29 1.79 4.22
CA TYR A 121 4.42 2.72 4.22
C TYR A 121 5.23 2.60 2.94
N VAL A 122 5.89 3.68 2.52
CA VAL A 122 6.87 3.63 1.43
C VAL A 122 8.29 3.58 2.00
N ALA A 123 8.96 2.44 1.81
CA ALA A 123 10.36 2.29 2.18
C ALA A 123 11.26 2.74 1.03
N SER A 124 12.27 3.57 1.34
CA SER A 124 13.47 3.75 0.52
C SER A 124 14.65 4.39 1.23
N GLY A 125 15.85 4.03 0.78
CA GLY A 125 17.12 4.69 1.10
C GLY A 125 17.51 5.76 0.06
N SER A 126 16.66 6.00 -0.93
CA SER A 126 16.86 6.99 -1.99
C SER A 126 15.70 7.98 -2.02
N GLY A 127 15.86 9.06 -2.78
CA GLY A 127 14.84 10.10 -2.98
C GLY A 127 15.28 11.45 -2.41
N SER A 128 14.49 12.46 -2.72
CA SER A 128 14.55 13.79 -2.14
C SER A 128 13.35 13.98 -1.22
N THR A 129 12.73 15.17 -1.19
CA THR A 129 11.61 15.50 -0.31
C THR A 129 10.28 15.61 -1.04
N SER A 130 9.18 15.56 -0.29
CA SER A 130 7.82 15.76 -0.79
C SER A 130 7.51 14.87 -2.00
N PHE A 131 7.00 15.40 -3.11
CA PHE A 131 6.68 14.60 -4.31
C PHE A 131 7.90 14.08 -5.09
N LEU A 132 9.11 14.47 -4.69
CA LEU A 132 10.39 13.89 -5.15
C LEU A 132 11.00 12.95 -4.11
N SER A 133 10.30 12.65 -3.01
CA SER A 133 10.63 11.50 -2.18
C SER A 133 10.33 10.20 -2.93
N ALA A 134 10.85 9.08 -2.42
CA ALA A 134 10.56 7.77 -3.02
C ALA A 134 9.05 7.51 -3.03
N GLY A 135 8.57 6.91 -4.10
CA GLY A 135 7.15 6.67 -4.27
C GLY A 135 6.84 5.57 -5.27
N THR A 136 5.59 5.13 -5.29
CA THR A 136 5.12 4.09 -6.21
C THR A 136 3.70 4.39 -6.67
N SER A 137 3.40 3.97 -7.90
CA SER A 137 2.05 4.01 -8.45
C SER A 137 1.37 2.68 -8.24
N VAL A 138 0.20 2.70 -7.61
CA VAL A 138 -0.56 1.50 -7.24
C VAL A 138 -1.44 1.08 -8.40
N ASP A 139 -1.40 -0.22 -8.71
CA ASP A 139 -2.28 -0.88 -9.67
C ASP A 139 -3.47 -1.50 -8.94
N ALA A 140 -3.18 -2.36 -7.96
CA ALA A 140 -4.18 -3.08 -7.18
C ALA A 140 -3.66 -3.47 -5.79
N VAL A 141 -4.58 -3.64 -4.84
CA VAL A 141 -4.32 -4.23 -3.52
C VAL A 141 -5.32 -5.34 -3.29
N ASP A 142 -4.83 -6.58 -3.15
CA ASP A 142 -5.67 -7.77 -3.00
C ASP A 142 -5.27 -8.54 -1.74
N LEU A 143 -6.26 -9.14 -1.06
CA LEU A 143 -6.04 -10.09 0.03
C LEU A 143 -6.58 -11.46 -0.38
N LEU A 144 -5.69 -12.45 -0.47
CA LEU A 144 -6.01 -13.80 -0.93
C LEU A 144 -5.99 -14.81 0.23
N SER A 145 -6.93 -15.76 0.20
CA SER A 145 -6.98 -16.97 1.06
C SER A 145 -5.90 -17.98 0.70
#